data_AF-A0A6A3WFN0-F1
#
_entry.id   AF-A0A6A3WFN0-F1
#
_cell.length_a   1.000
_cell.length_b   1.000
_cell.length_c   1.000
_cell.angle_alpha   90.00
_cell.angle_beta   90.00
_cell.angle_gamma   90.00
#
_symmetry.space_group_name_H-M   'P 1'
#
loop_
_entity.id
_entity.type
_entity.pdbx_description
1 polymer ?
#
loop_
_entity_poly.entity_id
_entity_poly.type
_entity_poly.pdbx_seq_one_letter_code
_entity_poly.pdbx_strand_id
1 'polypeptide(L)'
;MARWLSFFAEYNFRVEYKPGKLNVLADALSRRTDYELAHISQVTTDLPEDPPRIFVPNDEDLKYDILMEAHDAPSSGHLGREKTYASVSQTFWWRHMYKWVATYVRTCETCQRVKPAGHASAPLQSLPVPADCWKSMSLDFVFGLPADDRGNTGVLPLCAV
;
A
#
# COMPACT_ATOMS: atom_id res chain seq x y z
N MET A 1 -31.55 -1.17 -4.80
CA MET A 1 -31.38 -1.84 -3.48
C MET A 1 -31.77 -3.33 -3.54
N ALA A 2 -31.29 -4.10 -4.52
CA ALA A 2 -31.65 -5.53 -4.66
C ALA A 2 -30.46 -6.49 -4.85
N ARG A 3 -29.24 -5.98 -5.10
CA ARG A 3 -28.06 -6.83 -5.36
C ARG A 3 -27.54 -7.59 -4.13
N TRP A 4 -27.81 -7.08 -2.93
CA TRP A 4 -27.29 -7.65 -1.69
C TRP A 4 -28.08 -8.87 -1.21
N LEU A 5 -29.39 -8.92 -1.45
CA LEU A 5 -30.24 -10.04 -1.02
C LEU A 5 -29.82 -11.36 -1.68
N SER A 6 -29.48 -11.32 -2.96
CA SER A 6 -28.97 -12.49 -3.70
C SER A 6 -27.62 -12.97 -3.18
N PHE A 7 -26.73 -12.05 -2.78
CA PHE A 7 -25.42 -12.38 -2.22
C PHE A 7 -25.53 -13.01 -0.83
N PHE A 8 -26.41 -12.48 0.05
CA PHE A 8 -26.61 -13.05 1.38
C PHE A 8 -27.31 -14.42 1.36
N ALA A 9 -28.11 -14.71 0.33
CA ALA A 9 -28.76 -16.01 0.16
C ALA A 9 -27.77 -17.17 -0.06
N GLU A 10 -26.52 -16.88 -0.44
CA GLU A 10 -25.46 -17.88 -0.63
C GLU A 10 -24.85 -18.35 0.70
N TYR A 11 -25.09 -17.65 1.81
CA TYR A 11 -24.50 -17.93 3.12
C TYR A 11 -25.56 -18.41 4.12
N ASN A 12 -25.20 -19.44 4.90
CA ASN A 12 -25.94 -19.81 6.10
C ASN A 12 -25.43 -18.95 7.27
N PHE A 13 -26.15 -17.89 7.62
CA PHE A 13 -25.77 -17.00 8.71
C PHE A 13 -26.80 -16.96 9.84
N ARG A 14 -26.32 -16.71 11.06
CA ARG A 14 -27.16 -16.47 12.24
C ARG A 14 -26.97 -15.03 12.67
N VAL A 15 -28.06 -14.27 12.74
CA VAL A 15 -28.03 -12.89 13.23
C VAL A 15 -28.08 -12.92 14.76
N GLU A 16 -27.02 -12.44 15.40
CA GLU A 16 -26.96 -12.27 16.85
C GLU A 16 -26.86 -10.79 17.20
N TYR A 17 -27.87 -10.26 17.89
CA TYR A 17 -27.85 -8.87 18.34
C TYR A 17 -26.92 -8.70 19.54
N LYS A 18 -25.95 -7.80 19.41
CA LYS A 18 -25.07 -7.37 20.52
C LYS A 18 -25.21 -5.86 20.72
N PRO A 19 -25.72 -5.39 21.87
CA PRO A 19 -25.80 -3.96 22.18
C PRO A 19 -24.43 -3.29 22.05
N GLY A 20 -24.37 -2.07 21.49
CA GLY A 20 -23.11 -1.38 21.20
C GLY A 20 -22.15 -1.24 22.39
N LYS A 21 -22.68 -1.06 23.61
CA LYS A 21 -21.88 -1.01 24.85
C LYS A 21 -21.14 -2.32 25.16
N LEU A 22 -21.61 -3.44 24.64
CA LEU A 22 -21.02 -4.77 24.76
C LEU A 22 -20.23 -5.19 23.50
N ASN A 23 -20.28 -4.40 22.43
CA ASN A 23 -19.63 -4.68 21.15
C ASN A 23 -18.20 -4.11 21.08
N VAL A 24 -17.46 -4.22 22.18
CA VAL A 24 -16.12 -3.62 22.36
C VAL A 24 -15.10 -4.17 21.34
N LEU A 25 -15.33 -5.40 20.85
CA LEU A 25 -14.42 -6.09 19.93
C LEU A 25 -14.56 -5.65 18.46
N ALA A 26 -15.70 -5.06 18.06
CA ALA A 26 -15.85 -4.56 16.69
C ALA A 26 -14.85 -3.43 16.38
N ASP A 27 -14.59 -2.59 17.38
CA ASP A 27 -13.62 -1.50 17.35
C ASP A 27 -12.17 -1.99 17.50
N ALA A 28 -11.95 -3.23 17.96
CA ALA A 28 -10.62 -3.85 18.02
C ALA A 28 -10.16 -4.40 16.65
N LEU A 29 -11.09 -4.75 15.75
CA LEU A 29 -10.77 -5.27 14.41
C LEU A 29 -10.32 -4.18 13.43
N SER A 30 -10.69 -2.92 13.66
CA SER A 30 -10.26 -1.75 12.87
C SER A 30 -8.90 -1.20 13.28
N ARG A 31 -8.32 -1.66 14.39
CA ARG A 31 -7.06 -1.18 14.98
C ARG A 31 -5.93 -2.20 14.97
N ARG A 32 -5.83 -3.02 13.93
CA ARG A 32 -4.71 -3.96 13.86
C ARG A 32 -3.39 -3.21 13.68
N THR A 33 -2.48 -3.38 14.65
CA THR A 33 -1.16 -2.73 14.71
C THR A 33 -0.17 -3.29 13.69
N ASP A 34 -0.48 -4.41 13.05
CA ASP A 34 0.35 -5.08 12.04
C ASP A 34 0.44 -4.31 10.71
N TYR A 35 -0.50 -3.39 10.43
CA TYR A 35 -0.46 -2.54 9.25
C TYR A 35 0.57 -1.41 9.35
N GLU A 36 0.86 -0.88 10.54
CA GLU A 36 1.86 0.18 10.74
C GLU A 36 3.29 -0.37 10.90
N LEU A 37 3.44 -1.57 11.46
CA LEU A 37 4.75 -2.17 11.75
C LEU A 37 5.50 -2.65 10.50
N ALA A 38 4.84 -2.75 9.34
CA ALA A 38 5.48 -3.13 8.09
C ALA A 38 6.38 -2.03 7.48
N HIS A 39 6.43 -0.82 8.06
CA HIS A 39 7.15 0.32 7.47
C HIS A 39 8.26 0.93 8.34
N ILE A 40 8.50 0.44 9.56
CA ILE A 40 9.50 1.06 10.46
C ILE A 40 10.25 0.01 11.27
N SER A 41 11.35 -0.49 10.70
CA SER A 41 12.48 -1.12 11.41
C SER A 41 13.65 -1.14 10.39
N GLN A 42 14.83 -0.56 10.59
CA GLN A 42 15.58 -0.01 11.72
C GLN A 42 16.46 1.15 11.19
N VAL A 43 16.54 2.26 11.92
CA VAL A 43 17.67 3.21 11.80
C VAL A 43 18.65 2.84 12.91
N THR A 44 19.64 2.01 12.57
CA THR A 44 20.81 1.79 13.41
C THR A 44 21.85 2.84 13.06
N THR A 45 22.20 3.63 14.06
CA THR A 45 23.24 4.65 14.06
C THR A 45 24.62 3.99 14.11
N ASP A 46 25.11 3.56 12.95
CA ASP A 46 26.52 3.31 12.70
C ASP A 46 26.78 3.90 11.31
N LEU A 47 27.43 5.06 11.22
CA LEU A 47 27.78 5.63 9.91
C LEU A 47 28.86 4.72 9.30
N PRO A 48 28.54 3.92 8.26
CA PRO A 48 29.57 3.19 7.56
C PRO A 48 30.43 4.24 6.88
N GLU A 49 31.76 4.10 6.93
CA GLU A 49 32.60 4.81 5.96
C GLU A 49 31.98 4.57 4.57
N ASP A 50 31.67 5.66 3.88
CA ASP A 50 31.01 5.59 2.59
C ASP A 50 31.90 4.72 1.69
N PRO A 51 31.43 3.55 1.23
CA PRO A 51 32.29 2.61 0.52
C PRO A 51 32.88 3.31 -0.70
N PRO A 52 34.14 3.01 -1.06
CA PRO A 52 34.79 3.67 -2.19
C PRO A 52 33.95 3.46 -3.45
N ARG A 53 33.49 4.57 -4.04
CA ARG A 53 32.66 4.58 -5.25
C ARG A 53 33.53 4.85 -6.47
N ILE A 54 33.22 4.20 -7.58
CA ILE A 54 33.86 4.41 -8.87
C ILE A 54 33.38 5.75 -9.44
N PHE A 55 34.32 6.68 -9.66
CA PHE A 55 34.04 7.94 -10.34
C PHE A 55 33.75 7.67 -11.82
N VAL A 56 32.56 8.06 -12.27
CA VAL A 56 32.18 8.00 -13.69
C VAL A 56 32.51 9.36 -14.33
N PRO A 57 33.35 9.40 -15.38
CA PRO A 57 33.64 10.62 -16.14
C PRO A 57 32.38 11.29 -16.70
N ASN A 58 32.52 12.50 -17.24
CA ASN A 58 31.40 13.19 -17.89
C ASN A 58 31.08 12.63 -19.29
N ASP A 59 30.94 11.31 -19.36
CA ASP A 59 30.46 10.55 -20.52
C ASP A 59 28.97 10.27 -20.29
N GLU A 60 28.12 10.61 -21.25
CA GLU A 60 26.67 10.40 -21.12
C GLU A 60 26.28 8.96 -21.42
N ASP A 61 26.90 8.34 -22.42
CA ASP A 61 26.60 6.97 -22.84
C ASP A 61 26.89 6.00 -21.70
N LEU A 62 28.05 6.17 -21.04
CA LEU A 62 28.40 5.35 -19.88
C LEU A 62 27.41 5.50 -18.71
N LYS A 63 26.88 6.72 -18.48
CA LYS A 63 25.85 6.92 -17.45
C LYS A 63 24.54 6.25 -17.84
N TYR A 64 24.16 6.29 -19.12
CA TYR A 64 22.97 5.62 -19.62
C TYR A 64 23.09 4.10 -19.49
N ASP A 65 24.24 3.51 -19.83
CA ASP A 65 24.48 2.07 -19.69
C ASP A 65 24.33 1.61 -18.23
N ILE A 66 24.92 2.36 -17.29
CA ILE A 66 24.79 2.08 -15.84
C ILE A 66 23.32 2.17 -15.39
N LEU A 67 22.58 3.18 -15.85
CA LEU A 67 21.17 3.37 -15.49
C LEU A 67 20.27 2.30 -16.10
N MET A 68 20.54 1.89 -17.34
CA MET A 68 19.84 0.82 -18.02
C MET A 68 20.01 -0.51 -17.26
N GLU A 69 21.23 -0.88 -16.90
CA GLU A 69 21.48 -2.09 -16.12
C GLU A 69 20.79 -2.03 -14.74
N ALA A 70 20.87 -0.88 -14.06
CA ALA A 70 20.28 -0.73 -12.74
C ALA A 70 18.74 -0.65 -12.72
N HIS A 71 18.11 -0.24 -13.82
CA HIS A 71 16.66 0.00 -13.87
C HIS A 71 15.90 -0.99 -14.76
N ASP A 72 16.41 -1.25 -15.97
CA ASP A 72 15.74 -2.04 -17.00
C ASP A 72 16.10 -3.53 -16.95
N ALA A 73 17.14 -3.92 -16.20
CA ALA A 73 17.46 -5.33 -16.02
C ALA A 73 16.23 -6.10 -15.49
N PRO A 74 15.94 -7.30 -16.02
CA PRO A 74 14.79 -8.11 -15.58
C PRO A 74 14.77 -8.39 -14.07
N SER A 75 15.95 -8.45 -13.44
CA SER A 75 16.13 -8.62 -12.00
C SER A 75 15.76 -7.38 -11.18
N SER A 76 15.85 -6.18 -11.77
CA SER A 76 15.56 -4.91 -11.11
C SER A 76 14.06 -4.56 -11.17
N GLY A 77 13.35 -4.97 -12.21
CA GLY A 77 11.89 -4.82 -12.28
C GLY A 77 11.43 -3.36 -12.29
N HIS A 78 12.16 -2.47 -12.97
CA HIS A 78 11.82 -1.05 -13.10
C HIS A 78 11.62 -0.34 -11.74
N LEU A 79 12.63 -0.48 -10.86
CA LEU A 79 12.63 0.16 -9.55
C LEU A 79 12.31 1.66 -9.63
N GLY A 80 11.56 2.16 -8.65
CA GLY A 80 11.31 3.59 -8.50
C GLY A 80 12.60 4.37 -8.20
N ARG A 81 12.56 5.68 -8.46
CA ARG A 81 13.69 6.62 -8.37
C ARG A 81 14.63 6.39 -7.18
N GLU A 82 14.07 6.31 -5.97
CA GLU A 82 14.89 6.19 -4.75
C GLU A 82 15.66 4.85 -4.70
N LYS A 83 15.02 3.77 -5.12
CA LYS A 83 15.63 2.44 -5.15
C LYS A 83 16.69 2.32 -6.25
N THR A 84 16.42 2.88 -7.43
CA THR A 84 17.42 2.95 -8.51
C THR A 84 18.63 3.79 -8.08
N TYR A 85 18.40 4.95 -7.45
CA TYR A 85 19.49 5.78 -6.94
C TYR A 85 20.28 5.02 -5.87
N ALA A 86 19.62 4.39 -4.90
CA ALA A 86 20.28 3.63 -3.85
C ALA A 86 21.19 2.55 -4.45
N SER A 87 20.69 1.77 -5.41
CA SER A 87 21.45 0.71 -6.10
C SER A 87 22.67 1.25 -6.84
N VAL A 88 22.50 2.26 -7.69
CA VAL A 88 23.61 2.85 -8.47
C VAL A 88 24.65 3.48 -7.55
N SER A 89 24.18 4.15 -6.50
CA SER A 89 25.03 4.90 -5.59
C SER A 89 25.93 4.00 -4.74
N GLN A 90 25.63 2.71 -4.59
CA GLN A 90 26.49 1.77 -3.86
C GLN A 90 27.85 1.57 -4.54
N THR A 91 27.92 1.71 -5.86
CA THR A 91 29.13 1.38 -6.65
C THR A 91 29.66 2.58 -7.42
N PHE A 92 28.80 3.47 -7.88
CA PHE A 92 29.19 4.58 -8.77
C PHE A 92 28.92 5.95 -8.15
N TRP A 93 29.67 6.93 -8.62
CA TRP A 93 29.43 8.33 -8.31
C TRP A 93 29.75 9.24 -9.49
N TRP A 94 28.89 10.23 -9.73
CA TRP A 94 29.15 11.35 -10.63
C TRP A 94 28.36 12.59 -10.21
N ARG A 95 28.73 13.74 -10.79
CA ARG A 95 28.08 15.02 -10.49
C ARG A 95 26.59 14.99 -10.91
N HIS A 96 25.71 15.40 -10.00
CA HIS A 96 24.25 15.43 -10.22
C HIS A 96 23.61 14.06 -10.53
N MET A 97 24.19 12.96 -10.05
CA MET A 97 23.67 11.59 -10.22
C MET A 97 22.17 11.45 -9.91
N TYR A 98 21.71 12.03 -8.79
CA TYR A 98 20.28 11.97 -8.44
C TYR A 98 19.37 12.59 -9.52
N LYS A 99 19.78 13.71 -10.14
CA LYS A 99 19.01 14.35 -11.21
C LYS A 99 18.96 13.47 -12.46
N TRP A 100 20.06 12.79 -12.78
CA TRP A 100 20.14 11.82 -13.87
C TRP A 100 19.19 10.64 -13.63
N VAL A 101 19.30 9.97 -12.48
CA VAL A 101 18.40 8.86 -12.10
C VAL A 101 16.93 9.31 -12.13
N ALA A 102 16.62 10.46 -11.52
CA ALA A 102 15.26 10.98 -11.49
C ALA A 102 14.70 11.24 -12.90
N THR A 103 15.54 11.74 -13.81
CA THR A 103 15.14 12.00 -15.20
C THR A 103 14.90 10.69 -15.93
N TYR A 104 15.84 9.75 -15.82
CA TYR A 104 15.79 8.45 -16.48
C TYR A 104 14.54 7.64 -16.08
N VAL A 105 14.31 7.45 -14.78
CA VAL A 105 13.13 6.74 -14.27
C VAL A 105 11.83 7.46 -14.63
N ARG A 106 11.85 8.81 -14.65
CA ARG A 106 10.68 9.59 -15.08
C ARG A 106 10.36 9.38 -16.55
N THR A 107 11.35 9.16 -17.42
CA THR A 107 11.16 8.96 -18.87
C THR A 107 10.95 7.50 -19.27
N CYS A 108 11.06 6.55 -18.34
CA CYS A 108 10.83 5.13 -18.62
C CYS A 108 9.36 4.86 -19.00
N GLU A 109 9.14 4.31 -20.20
CA GLU A 109 7.80 4.03 -20.73
C GLU A 109 7.07 2.96 -19.89
N THR A 110 7.78 1.90 -19.49
CA THR A 110 7.20 0.82 -18.66
C THR A 110 6.70 1.35 -17.33
N CYS A 111 7.50 2.16 -16.63
CA CYS A 111 7.09 2.79 -15.38
C CYS A 111 5.88 3.70 -15.58
N GLN A 112 5.87 4.53 -16.64
CA GLN A 112 4.77 5.45 -16.90
C GLN A 112 3.46 4.73 -17.21
N ARG A 113 3.52 3.59 -17.92
CA ARG A 113 2.33 2.80 -18.28
C ARG A 113 1.72 2.10 -17.07
N VAL A 114 2.54 1.63 -16.13
CA VAL A 114 2.09 0.88 -14.94
C VAL A 114 1.70 1.81 -13.80
N LYS A 115 2.36 2.96 -13.65
CA LYS A 115 2.11 3.87 -12.54
C LYS A 115 0.71 4.46 -12.66
N PRO A 116 -0.19 4.24 -11.68
CA PRO A 116 -1.49 4.89 -11.67
C PRO A 116 -1.28 6.41 -11.70
N ALA A 117 -2.00 7.10 -12.58
CA ALA A 117 -2.06 8.55 -12.50
C ALA A 117 -2.48 8.92 -11.08
N GLY A 118 -1.78 9.89 -10.47
CA GLY A 118 -2.14 10.37 -9.14
C GLY A 118 -3.60 10.81 -9.19
N HIS A 119 -4.49 10.04 -8.55
CA HIS A 119 -5.88 10.42 -8.47
C HIS A 119 -5.89 11.69 -7.62
N ALA A 120 -6.34 12.80 -8.20
CA ALA A 120 -6.82 13.89 -7.37
C ALA A 120 -8.00 13.28 -6.62
N SER A 121 -7.80 12.89 -5.36
CA SER A 121 -8.91 12.43 -4.53
C SER A 121 -9.92 13.56 -4.54
N ALA A 122 -11.10 13.29 -5.11
CA ALA A 122 -12.22 14.20 -4.93
C ALA A 122 -12.39 14.41 -3.41
N PRO A 123 -12.74 15.62 -2.96
CA PRO A 123 -12.99 15.85 -1.55
C PRO A 123 -13.96 14.79 -1.02
N LEU A 124 -13.55 14.07 0.02
CA LEU A 124 -14.42 13.07 0.64
C LEU A 124 -15.65 13.80 1.18
N GLN A 125 -16.81 13.58 0.57
CA GLN A 125 -18.07 14.03 1.11
C GLN A 125 -18.54 13.02 2.16
N SER A 126 -18.61 13.46 3.41
CA SER A 126 -19.26 12.69 4.46
C SER A 126 -20.73 12.48 4.11
N LEU A 127 -21.22 11.25 4.22
CA LEU A 127 -22.66 11.00 4.16
C LEU A 127 -23.38 11.76 5.27
N PRO A 128 -24.63 12.25 5.03
CA PRO A 128 -25.40 12.94 6.05
C PRO A 128 -25.61 12.02 7.26
N VAL A 129 -25.37 12.55 8.46
CA VAL A 129 -25.64 11.82 9.71
C VAL A 129 -27.16 11.59 9.80
N PRO A 130 -27.63 10.34 9.94
CA PRO A 130 -29.04 10.06 10.10
C PRO A 130 -29.58 10.67 11.40
N ALA A 131 -30.74 11.31 11.35
CA ALA A 131 -31.37 11.94 12.51
C ALA A 131 -32.11 10.95 13.41
N ASP A 132 -32.49 9.78 12.86
CA ASP A 132 -33.32 8.77 13.52
C ASP A 132 -32.77 7.37 13.27
N CYS A 133 -32.90 6.49 14.27
CA CYS A 133 -32.57 5.06 14.17
C CYS A 133 -33.19 4.40 12.92
N TRP A 134 -32.42 3.53 12.27
CA TRP A 134 -32.83 2.68 11.12
C TRP A 134 -33.02 3.42 9.80
N LYS A 135 -32.50 4.64 9.67
CA LYS A 135 -32.54 5.41 8.41
C LYS A 135 -31.33 5.15 7.53
N SER A 136 -30.24 4.66 8.09
CA SER A 136 -29.06 4.22 7.35
C SER A 136 -28.52 2.92 7.92
N MET A 137 -28.13 2.01 7.04
CA MET A 137 -27.49 0.75 7.40
C MET A 137 -26.18 0.63 6.62
N SER A 138 -25.07 0.49 7.33
CA SER A 138 -23.78 0.12 6.74
C SER A 138 -23.41 -1.31 7.13
N LEU A 139 -22.88 -2.05 6.16
CA LEU A 139 -22.39 -3.41 6.34
C LEU A 139 -20.95 -3.46 5.84
N ASP A 140 -20.11 -4.22 6.53
CA ASP A 140 -18.74 -4.50 6.10
C ASP A 140 -18.44 -6.00 6.25
N PHE A 141 -17.49 -6.53 5.49
CA PHE A 141 -17.14 -7.95 5.51
C PHE A 141 -15.69 -8.12 5.91
N VAL A 142 -15.46 -8.92 6.95
CA VAL A 142 -14.12 -9.35 7.34
C VAL A 142 -14.03 -10.86 7.15
N PHE A 143 -13.23 -11.29 6.19
CA PHE A 143 -12.94 -12.71 5.92
C PHE A 143 -11.48 -13.04 6.25
N GLY A 144 -11.15 -14.34 6.35
CA GLY A 144 -9.79 -14.82 6.62
C GLY A 144 -9.44 -14.85 8.11
N LEU A 145 -10.45 -14.91 8.99
CA LEU A 145 -10.24 -15.18 10.40
C LEU A 145 -10.04 -16.70 10.61
N PRO A 146 -9.26 -17.10 11.64
CA PRO A 146 -9.22 -18.49 12.07
C PRO A 146 -10.63 -19.04 12.29
N ALA A 147 -10.88 -20.28 11.88
CA ALA A 147 -12.17 -20.92 12.08
C ALA A 147 -12.50 -20.98 13.59
N ASP A 148 -13.71 -20.56 13.95
CA ASP A 148 -14.24 -20.83 15.29
C ASP A 148 -14.62 -22.31 15.47
N ASP A 149 -15.07 -22.69 16.67
CA ASP A 149 -15.51 -24.06 16.98
C ASP A 149 -16.67 -24.58 16.10
N ARG A 150 -17.29 -23.70 15.30
CA ARG A 150 -18.38 -24.00 14.37
C ARG A 150 -17.96 -23.89 12.91
N GLY A 151 -16.68 -23.61 12.62
CA GLY A 151 -16.14 -23.50 11.27
C GLY A 151 -16.33 -22.13 10.60
N ASN A 152 -16.77 -21.09 11.34
CA ASN A 152 -16.96 -19.76 10.77
C ASN A 152 -15.61 -19.03 10.62
N THR A 153 -15.34 -18.46 9.45
CA THR A 153 -14.06 -17.80 9.09
C THR A 153 -14.21 -16.30 8.78
N GLY A 154 -15.40 -15.74 9.03
CA GLY A 154 -15.68 -14.34 8.76
C GLY A 154 -16.76 -13.76 9.65
N VAL A 155 -16.78 -12.44 9.73
CA VAL A 155 -17.74 -11.66 10.51
C VAL A 155 -18.34 -10.57 9.62
N LEU A 156 -19.66 -10.38 9.75
CA LEU A 156 -20.42 -9.32 9.11
C LEU A 156 -20.88 -8.31 10.18
N PRO A 157 -20.11 -7.24 10.44
CA PRO A 157 -20.62 -6.10 11.20
C PRO A 157 -21.72 -5.37 10.44
N LEU A 158 -22.85 -5.14 11.12
CA LEU A 158 -23.95 -4.28 10.68
C LEU A 158 -24.07 -3.12 11.66
N CYS A 159 -23.97 -1.88 11.14
CA CYS A 159 -24.29 -0.68 11.90
C CYS A 159 -25.58 -0.09 11.33
N ALA A 160 -26.61 0.01 12.16
CA ALA A 160 -27.85 0.71 11.84
C ALA A 160 -27.90 1.98 12.68
N VAL A 161 -27.94 3.13 12.01
CA VAL A 161 -28.13 4.47 12.60
C VAL A 161 -29.44 5.07 12.16
#